data_AF-A0A9D0ZTA3-F1
#
_entry.id   AF-A0A9D0ZTA3-F1
#
_cell.length_a   1.000
_cell.length_b   1.000
_cell.length_c   1.000
_cell.angle_alpha   90.00
_cell.angle_beta   90.00
_cell.angle_gamma   90.00
#
_symmetry.space_group_name_H-M   'P 1'
#
loop_
_entity.id
_entity.type
_entity.pdbx_description
1 polymer ?
#
loop_
_entity_poly.entity_id
_entity_poly.type
_entity_poly.pdbx_seq_one_letter_code
_entity_poly.pdbx_strand_id
1 'polypeptide(L)'
;MEEMTIIIKITGQNETLLRQITDLLSDYEDAQIEVKQQTENPEISFHGLEMNLARRRARIRGREVDLTPIEFDILYFLASHMGIAFTRKQIYEAVWNEDFVGDTESVTTHIAHLRKKIEPDLKFPTYIQTVRKVGYRFIK
;
A
#
# COMPACT_ATOMS: atom_id res chain seq x y z
N MET A 1 -11.18 -33.24 -7.57
CA MET A 1 -12.45 -32.48 -7.67
C MET A 1 -12.05 -31.02 -7.73
N GLU A 2 -12.58 -30.27 -8.69
CA GLU A 2 -12.30 -28.83 -8.79
C GLU A 2 -13.12 -28.10 -7.72
N GLU A 3 -12.46 -27.25 -6.94
CA GLU A 3 -13.14 -26.37 -5.98
C GLU A 3 -13.59 -25.10 -6.71
N MET A 4 -14.85 -24.73 -6.56
CA MET A 4 -15.41 -23.50 -7.12
C MET A 4 -15.65 -22.49 -6.00
N THR A 5 -15.00 -21.33 -6.06
CA THR A 5 -15.19 -20.24 -5.10
C THR A 5 -16.06 -19.14 -5.70
N ILE A 6 -17.08 -18.71 -4.95
CA ILE A 6 -17.96 -17.59 -5.31
C ILE A 6 -17.67 -16.43 -4.35
N ILE A 7 -17.33 -15.25 -4.89
CA ILE A 7 -17.09 -14.03 -4.10
C ILE A 7 -18.24 -13.06 -4.31
N ILE A 8 -18.93 -12.71 -3.22
CA ILE A 8 -20.03 -11.74 -3.22
C ILE A 8 -19.53 -10.45 -2.56
N LYS A 9 -19.51 -9.35 -3.31
CA LYS A 9 -19.17 -8.03 -2.77
C LYS A 9 -20.46 -7.27 -2.48
N ILE A 10 -20.66 -6.90 -1.21
CA ILE A 10 -21.80 -6.12 -0.76
C ILE A 10 -21.33 -4.69 -0.50
N THR A 11 -21.95 -3.72 -1.16
CA THR A 11 -21.65 -2.30 -0.96
C THR A 11 -22.66 -1.70 0.02
N GLY A 12 -22.17 -1.10 1.11
CA GLY A 12 -23.00 -0.50 2.17
C GLY A 12 -23.17 -1.38 3.43
N GLN A 13 -23.72 -0.81 4.51
CA GLN A 13 -23.85 -1.50 5.81
C GLN A 13 -25.23 -2.16 6.01
N ASN A 14 -25.65 -3.02 5.08
CA ASN A 14 -26.92 -3.73 5.21
C ASN A 14 -26.73 -5.09 5.90
N GLU A 15 -26.71 -5.10 7.23
CA GLU A 15 -26.56 -6.31 8.05
C GLU A 15 -27.67 -7.35 7.79
N THR A 16 -28.87 -6.91 7.43
CA THR A 16 -30.02 -7.80 7.14
C THR A 16 -29.76 -8.65 5.89
N LEU A 17 -29.15 -8.07 4.85
CA LEU A 17 -28.84 -8.78 3.62
C LEU A 17 -27.79 -9.87 3.85
N LEU A 18 -26.77 -9.58 4.67
CA LEU A 18 -25.75 -10.57 5.04
C LEU A 18 -26.40 -11.79 5.71
N ARG A 19 -27.25 -11.55 6.71
CA ARG A 19 -27.97 -12.63 7.40
C ARG A 19 -28.81 -13.48 6.46
N GLN A 20 -29.57 -12.85 5.56
CA GLN A 20 -30.40 -13.56 4.58
C GLN A 20 -29.57 -14.44 3.63
N ILE A 21 -28.42 -13.94 3.17
CA ILE A 21 -27.53 -14.71 2.30
C ILE A 21 -26.90 -15.87 3.08
N THR A 22 -26.45 -15.65 4.31
CA THR A 22 -25.89 -16.72 5.15
C THR A 22 -26.93 -17.80 5.41
N ASP A 23 -28.15 -17.44 5.79
CA ASP A 23 -29.24 -18.38 6.04
C ASP A 23 -29.56 -19.20 4.78
N LEU A 24 -29.67 -18.57 3.61
CA LEU A 24 -29.95 -19.26 2.33
C LEU A 24 -28.86 -20.28 1.95
N LEU A 25 -27.60 -19.96 2.24
CA LEU A 25 -26.47 -20.81 1.90
C LEU A 25 -26.19 -21.89 2.94
N SER A 26 -26.73 -21.76 4.15
CA SER A 26 -26.53 -22.71 5.26
C SER A 26 -27.22 -24.06 5.03
N ASP A 27 -28.21 -24.11 4.12
CA ASP A 27 -28.93 -25.34 3.77
C ASP A 27 -28.13 -26.28 2.85
N TYR A 28 -26.95 -25.86 2.39
CA TYR A 28 -26.09 -26.65 1.50
C TYR A 28 -24.92 -27.27 2.30
N GLU A 29 -24.99 -28.58 2.55
CA GLU A 29 -24.02 -29.32 3.38
C GLU A 29 -22.58 -29.31 2.83
N ASP A 30 -22.42 -29.15 1.51
CA ASP A 30 -21.11 -29.13 0.83
C ASP A 30 -20.48 -27.72 0.76
N ALA A 31 -21.18 -26.68 1.23
CA ALA A 31 -20.71 -25.30 1.17
C ALA A 31 -20.00 -24.88 2.47
N GLN A 32 -18.77 -24.36 2.34
CA GLN A 32 -18.12 -23.64 3.43
C GLN A 32 -18.28 -22.13 3.23
N ILE A 33 -18.90 -21.46 4.20
CA ILE A 33 -19.15 -20.02 4.16
C ILE A 33 -18.09 -19.30 5.01
N GLU A 34 -17.18 -18.57 4.37
CA GLU A 34 -16.29 -17.62 5.05
C GLU A 34 -16.77 -16.18 4.81
N VAL A 35 -17.30 -15.52 5.84
CA VAL A 35 -17.61 -14.08 5.77
C VAL A 35 -16.36 -13.29 6.17
N LYS A 36 -15.70 -12.69 5.17
CA LYS A 36 -14.60 -11.74 5.41
C LYS A 36 -15.13 -10.32 5.34
N GLN A 37 -15.19 -9.64 6.49
CA GLN A 37 -15.41 -8.21 6.50
C GLN A 37 -14.16 -7.54 5.94
N GLN A 38 -14.26 -7.03 4.71
CA GLN A 38 -13.29 -6.06 4.21
C GLN A 38 -13.53 -4.79 5.02
N THR A 39 -12.84 -4.64 6.16
CA THR A 39 -12.68 -3.32 6.76
C THR A 39 -12.10 -2.44 5.67
N GLU A 40 -12.83 -1.38 5.30
CA GLU A 40 -12.30 -0.26 4.51
C GLU A 40 -11.21 0.44 5.32
N ASN A 41 -10.10 -0.26 5.60
CA ASN A 41 -8.85 0.43 5.71
C ASN A 41 -8.42 0.67 4.27
N PRO A 42 -8.20 1.92 3.86
CA PRO A 42 -7.45 2.18 2.65
C PRO A 42 -6.08 1.53 2.87
N GLU A 43 -5.94 0.33 2.33
CA GLU A 43 -4.80 -0.55 2.49
C GLU A 43 -4.20 -0.73 1.12
N ILE A 44 -2.97 -0.24 0.96
CA ILE A 44 -2.15 -0.63 -0.18
C ILE A 44 -1.54 -1.98 0.18
N SER A 45 -1.83 -3.01 -0.60
CA SER A 45 -1.19 -4.32 -0.46
C SER A 45 -0.71 -4.80 -1.83
N PHE A 46 0.61 -4.87 -2.01
CA PHE A 46 1.21 -5.47 -3.20
C PHE A 46 2.58 -6.04 -2.84
N HIS A 47 2.95 -7.19 -3.44
CA HIS A 47 4.29 -7.79 -3.39
C HIS A 47 5.07 -7.73 -2.05
N GLY A 48 4.34 -7.85 -0.93
CA GLY A 48 4.90 -7.82 0.42
C GLY A 48 5.11 -6.43 1.01
N LEU A 49 4.57 -5.35 0.44
CA LEU A 49 4.30 -4.09 1.12
C LEU A 49 2.82 -4.07 1.52
N GLU A 50 2.55 -3.77 2.79
CA GLU A 50 1.22 -3.45 3.30
C GLU A 50 1.29 -2.06 3.91
N MET A 51 0.38 -1.15 3.55
CA MET A 51 0.28 0.17 4.16
C MET A 51 -1.15 0.44 4.60
N ASN A 52 -1.33 0.71 5.89
CA ASN A 52 -2.58 1.15 6.46
C ASN A 52 -2.58 2.68 6.57
N LEU A 53 -3.35 3.37 5.72
CA LEU A 53 -3.29 4.83 5.67
C LEU A 53 -3.93 5.50 6.89
N ALA A 54 -5.02 4.93 7.41
CA ALA A 54 -5.72 5.48 8.57
C ALA A 54 -4.85 5.46 9.83
N ARG A 55 -4.06 4.38 10.00
CA ARG A 55 -3.15 4.21 11.15
C ARG A 55 -1.72 4.68 10.86
N ARG A 56 -1.43 5.09 9.63
CA ARG A 56 -0.09 5.43 9.12
C ARG A 56 0.96 4.38 9.47
N ARG A 57 0.64 3.11 9.24
CA ARG A 57 1.52 1.96 9.50
C ARG A 57 1.89 1.26 8.22
N ALA A 58 3.14 0.85 8.10
CA ALA A 58 3.62 0.06 6.97
C ALA A 58 4.22 -1.27 7.46
N ARG A 59 3.99 -2.35 6.71
CA ARG A 59 4.69 -3.62 6.88
C ARG A 59 5.39 -4.02 5.60
N ILE A 60 6.59 -4.56 5.75
CA ILE A 60 7.37 -5.18 4.68
C ILE A 60 7.51 -6.66 5.02
N ARG A 61 6.99 -7.54 4.16
CA ARG A 61 7.00 -9.01 4.30
C ARG A 61 6.46 -9.44 5.67
N GLY A 62 5.32 -8.86 6.05
CA GLY A 62 4.65 -9.11 7.33
C GLY A 62 5.31 -8.48 8.57
N ARG A 63 6.44 -7.77 8.43
CA ARG A 63 7.10 -7.08 9.55
C ARG A 63 6.80 -5.59 9.54
N GLU A 64 6.36 -5.06 10.67
CA GLU A 64 6.11 -3.62 10.84
C GLU A 64 7.42 -2.83 10.70
N VAL A 65 7.36 -1.73 9.95
CA VAL A 65 8.49 -0.83 9.70
C VAL A 65 8.16 0.54 10.28
N ASP A 66 9.05 1.04 11.14
CA ASP A 66 8.88 2.33 11.79
C ASP A 66 9.28 3.48 10.84
N LEU A 67 8.29 4.14 10.26
CA LEU A 67 8.46 5.25 9.32
C LEU A 67 8.07 6.57 9.98
N THR A 68 8.89 7.60 9.75
CA THR A 68 8.49 8.98 10.04
C THR A 68 7.31 9.38 9.13
N PRO A 69 6.54 10.43 9.48
CA PRO A 69 5.43 10.89 8.65
C PRO A 69 5.84 11.11 7.17
N ILE A 70 6.93 11.83 6.94
CA ILE A 70 7.43 12.11 5.59
C ILE A 70 7.87 10.85 4.84
N GLU A 71 8.56 9.92 5.51
CA GLU A 71 8.95 8.66 4.88
C GLU A 71 7.72 7.82 4.48
N PHE A 72 6.69 7.80 5.32
CA PHE A 72 5.42 7.14 5.02
C PHE A 72 4.76 7.77 3.79
N ASP A 73 4.68 9.10 3.74
CA ASP A 73 4.01 9.81 2.63
C ASP A 73 4.78 9.66 1.32
N ILE A 74 6.12 9.69 1.35
CA ILE A 74 6.95 9.39 0.17
C ILE A 74 6.70 7.96 -0.32
N LEU A 75 6.71 6.99 0.61
CA LEU A 75 6.47 5.59 0.25
C LEU A 75 5.07 5.44 -0.36
N TYR A 76 4.06 6.00 0.28
CA TYR A 76 2.67 5.97 -0.19
C TYR A 76 2.52 6.60 -1.57
N PHE A 77 3.09 7.80 -1.78
CA PHE A 77 3.02 8.51 -3.05
C PHE A 77 3.64 7.68 -4.18
N LEU A 78 4.85 7.16 -3.97
CA LEU A 78 5.54 6.36 -4.98
C LEU A 78 4.82 5.01 -5.22
N ALA A 79 4.39 4.34 -4.15
CA ALA A 79 3.67 3.07 -4.18
C ALA A 79 2.33 3.17 -4.93
N SER A 80 1.60 4.27 -4.75
CA SER A 80 0.33 4.54 -5.45
C SER A 80 0.50 4.79 -6.95
N HIS A 81 1.73 5.07 -7.39
CA HIS A 81 2.07 5.40 -8.79
C HIS A 81 3.14 4.44 -9.31
N MET A 82 2.88 3.14 -9.19
CA MET A 82 3.83 2.08 -9.53
C MET A 82 4.41 2.24 -10.94
N GLY A 83 5.73 2.11 -11.05
CA GLY A 83 6.48 2.20 -12.30
C GLY A 83 6.76 3.61 -12.81
N ILE A 84 6.06 4.63 -12.30
CA ILE A 84 6.20 6.02 -12.75
C ILE A 84 7.41 6.68 -12.07
N ALA A 85 8.25 7.32 -12.88
CA ALA A 85 9.40 8.08 -12.40
C ALA A 85 9.02 9.52 -12.09
N PHE A 86 9.23 9.94 -10.85
CA PHE A 86 9.01 11.31 -10.39
C PHE A 86 10.34 12.01 -10.13
N THR A 87 10.39 13.28 -10.51
CA THR A 87 11.49 14.16 -10.12
C THR A 87 11.46 14.45 -8.63
N ARG A 88 12.61 14.86 -8.08
CA ARG A 88 12.70 15.29 -6.68
C ARG A 88 11.71 16.43 -6.36
N LYS A 89 11.55 17.37 -7.30
CA LYS A 89 10.58 18.47 -7.22
C LYS A 89 9.14 17.93 -7.11
N GLN A 90 8.74 17.02 -7.99
CA GLN A 90 7.39 16.43 -7.97
C GLN A 90 7.11 15.65 -6.69
N ILE A 91 8.09 14.90 -6.18
CA ILE A 91 7.95 14.18 -4.90
C ILE A 91 7.78 15.16 -3.75
N TYR A 92 8.56 16.25 -3.74
CA TYR A 92 8.44 17.31 -2.74
C TYR A 92 7.04 17.91 -2.75
N GLU A 93 6.60 18.42 -3.91
CA GLU A 93 5.29 19.08 -4.06
C GLU A 93 4.13 18.16 -3.69
N ALA A 94 4.23 16.87 -4.04
CA ALA A 94 3.19 15.90 -3.70
C ALA A 94 3.13 15.53 -2.21
N VAL A 95 4.28 15.50 -1.52
CA VAL A 95 4.35 15.05 -0.12
C VAL A 95 4.17 16.21 0.87
N TRP A 96 4.75 17.37 0.56
CA TRP A 96 4.62 18.57 1.41
C TRP A 96 3.37 19.39 1.09
N ASN A 97 2.73 19.17 -0.07
CA ASN A 97 1.56 19.92 -0.52
C ASN A 97 1.83 21.44 -0.59
N GLU A 98 3.05 21.80 -0.95
CA GLU A 98 3.58 23.15 -1.04
C GLU A 98 4.41 23.29 -2.32
N ASP A 99 4.48 24.53 -2.85
CA ASP A 99 5.35 24.83 -3.99
C ASP A 99 6.82 24.64 -3.61
N PHE A 100 7.60 24.07 -4.54
CA PHE A 100 9.01 23.82 -4.31
C PHE A 100 9.82 25.12 -4.16
N VAL A 101 10.37 25.36 -2.97
CA VAL A 101 11.11 26.59 -2.60
C VAL A 101 12.64 26.50 -2.72
N GLY A 102 13.19 25.41 -3.25
CA GLY A 102 14.58 25.41 -3.72
C GLY A 102 15.56 24.45 -3.06
N ASP A 103 15.13 23.59 -2.13
CA ASP A 103 15.99 22.53 -1.60
C ASP A 103 15.38 21.12 -1.74
N THR A 104 16.02 20.28 -2.56
CA THR A 104 15.65 18.86 -2.74
C THR A 104 16.49 17.90 -1.89
N GLU A 105 17.48 18.40 -1.13
CA GLU A 105 18.29 17.57 -0.24
C GLU A 105 17.42 16.86 0.79
N SER A 106 16.31 17.49 1.20
CA SER A 106 15.24 16.89 2.01
C SER A 106 14.74 15.57 1.38
N VAL A 107 14.27 15.58 0.14
CA VAL A 107 13.74 14.40 -0.55
C VAL A 107 14.81 13.30 -0.67
N THR A 108 16.02 13.65 -1.08
CA THR A 108 17.10 12.65 -1.22
C THR A 108 17.46 12.02 0.13
N THR A 109 17.49 12.81 1.21
CA THR A 109 17.76 12.33 2.57
C THR A 109 16.66 11.40 3.07
N HIS A 110 15.39 11.80 2.91
CA HIS A 110 14.26 10.96 3.29
C HIS A 110 14.20 9.67 2.48
N ILE A 111 14.48 9.69 1.18
CA ILE A 111 14.58 8.46 0.37
C ILE A 111 15.70 7.55 0.87
N ALA A 112 16.86 8.11 1.24
CA ALA A 112 17.98 7.33 1.77
C ALA A 112 17.63 6.67 3.11
N HIS A 113 16.96 7.39 4.01
CA HIS A 113 16.49 6.84 5.29
C HIS A 113 15.38 5.81 5.11
N LEU A 114 14.41 6.09 4.25
CA LEU A 114 13.36 5.16 3.88
C LEU A 114 13.94 3.85 3.34
N ARG A 115 14.90 3.91 2.43
CA ARG A 115 15.57 2.71 1.89
C ARG A 115 16.27 1.89 2.96
N LYS A 116 16.93 2.51 3.94
CA LYS A 116 17.54 1.80 5.10
C LYS A 116 16.53 0.98 5.89
N LYS A 117 15.25 1.33 5.84
CA LYS A 117 14.17 0.71 6.61
C LYS A 117 13.41 -0.35 5.81
N ILE A 118 13.23 -0.15 4.50
CA ILE A 118 12.38 -1.03 3.67
C ILE A 118 13.17 -1.96 2.75
N GLU A 119 14.39 -1.59 2.36
CA GLU A 119 15.14 -2.37 1.38
C GLU A 119 15.91 -3.52 2.04
N PRO A 120 15.85 -4.73 1.47
CA PRO A 120 16.69 -5.83 1.94
C PRO A 120 18.18 -5.60 1.63
N ASP A 121 18.49 -4.89 0.55
CA ASP A 121 19.84 -4.49 0.16
C ASP A 121 19.81 -3.08 -0.44
N LEU A 122 20.63 -2.18 0.11
CA LEU A 122 20.73 -0.78 -0.35
C LEU A 122 21.48 -0.64 -1.68
N LYS A 123 22.35 -1.59 -2.03
CA LYS A 123 23.06 -1.61 -3.31
C LYS A 123 22.16 -2.04 -4.45
N PHE A 124 21.19 -2.91 -4.15
CA PHE A 124 20.23 -3.46 -5.11
C PHE A 124 18.79 -3.22 -4.59
N PRO A 125 18.33 -1.95 -4.60
CA PRO A 125 17.02 -1.61 -4.07
C PRO A 125 15.91 -2.34 -4.84
N THR A 126 15.03 -2.98 -4.07
CA THR A 126 13.91 -3.80 -4.51
C THR A 126 12.63 -2.99 -4.65
N TYR A 127 12.42 -1.95 -3.83
CA TYR A 127 11.18 -1.18 -3.80
C TYR A 127 11.31 0.16 -4.51
N ILE A 128 12.32 0.96 -4.16
CA ILE A 128 12.51 2.32 -4.69
C ILE A 128 13.75 2.35 -5.57
N GLN A 129 13.58 2.49 -6.88
CA GLN A 129 14.68 2.59 -7.84
C GLN A 129 15.06 4.05 -8.12
N THR A 130 16.36 4.31 -8.25
CA THR A 130 16.84 5.59 -8.79
C THR A 130 16.80 5.55 -10.31
N VAL A 131 16.08 6.49 -10.92
CA VAL A 131 16.06 6.70 -12.36
C VAL A 131 17.05 7.83 -12.67
N ARG A 132 18.19 7.48 -13.26
CA ARG A 132 19.30 8.42 -13.51
C ARG A 132 18.81 9.65 -14.26
N LYS A 133 19.21 10.84 -13.78
CA LYS A 133 18.83 12.17 -14.31
C LYS A 133 17.33 12.52 -14.23
N VAL A 134 16.50 11.67 -13.61
CA VAL A 134 15.07 11.93 -13.42
C VAL A 134 14.75 12.07 -11.94
N GLY A 135 14.89 10.98 -11.18
CA GLY A 135 14.53 10.95 -9.76
C GLY A 135 14.30 9.53 -9.28
N TYR A 136 13.10 9.25 -8.75
CA TYR A 136 12.79 7.97 -8.11
C TYR A 136 11.49 7.38 -8.65
N ARG A 137 11.41 6.05 -8.65
CA ARG A 137 10.18 5.32 -8.95
C ARG A 137 10.03 4.13 -8.04
N PHE A 138 8.80 3.70 -7.86
CA PHE A 138 8.47 2.46 -7.18
C PHE A 138 8.41 1.30 -8.20
N ILE A 139 8.98 0.14 -7.89
CA ILE A 139 9.14 -0.96 -8.88
C ILE A 139 8.59 -2.34 -8.45
N LYS A 140 8.11 -2.52 -7.22
CA LYS A 140 7.68 -3.85 -6.76
C LYS A 140 6.46 -3.83 -5.84
#